data_AF-A0A840UWC5-F1
#
_entry.id   AF-A0A840UWC5-F1
#
_cell.length_a   1.000
_cell.length_b   1.000
_cell.length_c   1.000
_cell.angle_alpha   90.00
_cell.angle_beta   90.00
_cell.angle_gamma   90.00
#
_symmetry.space_group_name_H-M   'P 1'
#
loop_
_entity.id
_entity.type
_entity.pdbx_description
1 polymer ?
#
loop_
_entity_poly.entity_id
_entity_poly.type
_entity_poly.pdbx_seq_one_letter_code
_entity_poly.pdbx_strand_id
1 'polypeptide(L)'
;MHHDIFNGDADGLCSVLQLRLANPIPDAVRITGTKRDTLLLAQVTQLHGSSITVFDISLDRNRDFLLQLLHQGNRIEYIDHHYAGEIPRSPLLTARIDPRPDTCTALLVNALVGGKYGKWAVCGAFGDNLHIPARRLAKELALSDDRVQQLQETGELLNYNSYGETVDDLHVAPLVLYAGLAQFDDPLDFFAQSPLLPRLRQGFQADLDLALQIKEHGLPGKNRVYFFPDAAWARRVSGVFANRKSTEKADAAHALVTSNRDGSWRISVRAPLCDCRDADTLCRKFPTGGGRAGAAGVTSLPHEMLDSFLTDFQRMYQ
;
A
#
# COMPACT_ATOMS: atom_id res chain seq x y z
N MET A 1 19.33 -6.72 -20.14
CA MET A 1 19.07 -5.64 -19.17
C MET A 1 18.17 -6.21 -18.07
N HIS A 2 18.28 -5.69 -16.84
CA HIS A 2 17.43 -6.13 -15.73
C HIS A 2 16.45 -5.03 -15.32
N HIS A 3 15.24 -5.44 -14.96
CA HIS A 3 14.17 -4.54 -14.52
C HIS A 3 13.58 -4.98 -13.19
N ASP A 4 13.57 -4.07 -12.22
CA ASP A 4 12.82 -4.24 -10.98
C ASP A 4 11.51 -3.43 -11.10
N ILE A 5 10.38 -4.09 -10.94
CA ILE A 5 9.04 -3.50 -11.05
C ILE A 5 8.34 -3.69 -9.70
N PHE A 6 8.00 -2.61 -9.02
CA PHE A 6 7.53 -2.69 -7.63
C PHE A 6 6.56 -1.58 -7.26
N ASN A 7 5.64 -1.89 -6.34
CA ASN A 7 4.77 -0.89 -5.73
C ASN A 7 5.60 0.16 -4.97
N GLY A 8 5.21 1.44 -5.06
CA GLY A 8 5.96 2.53 -4.42
C GLY A 8 5.63 2.75 -2.94
N ASP A 9 4.92 1.82 -2.31
CA ASP A 9 4.66 1.82 -0.88
C ASP A 9 5.79 1.17 -0.07
N ALA A 10 5.58 1.07 1.24
CA ALA A 10 6.58 0.50 2.14
C ALA A 10 6.91 -0.96 1.82
N ASP A 11 5.92 -1.77 1.44
CA ASP A 11 6.13 -3.21 1.22
C ASP A 11 6.93 -3.43 -0.06
N GLY A 12 6.52 -2.81 -1.16
CA GLY A 12 7.26 -2.84 -2.42
C GLY A 12 8.69 -2.28 -2.29
N LEU A 13 8.86 -1.09 -1.70
CA LEU A 13 10.17 -0.45 -1.50
C LEU A 13 11.11 -1.31 -0.64
N CYS A 14 10.63 -1.81 0.51
CA CYS A 14 11.45 -2.64 1.39
C CYS A 14 11.78 -4.00 0.74
N SER A 15 10.89 -4.53 -0.12
CA SER A 15 11.12 -5.78 -0.84
C SER A 15 12.26 -5.67 -1.84
N VAL A 16 12.19 -4.70 -2.77
CA VAL A 16 13.25 -4.52 -3.76
C VAL A 16 14.59 -4.16 -3.11
N LEU A 17 14.57 -3.37 -2.03
CA LEU A 17 15.79 -2.98 -1.31
C LEU A 17 16.47 -4.20 -0.69
N GLN A 18 15.75 -5.03 0.06
CA GLN A 18 16.30 -6.25 0.65
C GLN A 18 16.93 -7.17 -0.40
N LEU A 19 16.23 -7.40 -1.52
CA LEU A 19 16.75 -8.28 -2.56
C LEU A 19 18.02 -7.71 -3.20
N ARG A 20 18.06 -6.40 -3.45
CA ARG A 20 19.22 -5.76 -4.10
C ARG A 20 20.41 -5.55 -3.18
N LEU A 21 20.20 -5.39 -1.87
CA LEU A 21 21.29 -5.43 -0.90
C LEU A 21 21.91 -6.84 -0.81
N ALA A 22 21.10 -7.89 -0.90
CA ALA A 22 21.57 -9.27 -0.92
C ALA A 22 22.23 -9.65 -2.25
N ASN A 23 21.64 -9.23 -3.37
CA ASN A 23 22.04 -9.56 -4.74
C ASN A 23 22.10 -8.27 -5.59
N PRO A 24 23.22 -7.52 -5.52
CA PRO A 24 23.35 -6.23 -6.19
C PRO A 24 23.25 -6.32 -7.71
N ILE A 25 22.46 -5.43 -8.30
CA ILE A 25 22.39 -5.18 -9.75
C ILE A 25 22.36 -3.65 -9.94
N PRO A 26 23.52 -2.98 -9.99
CA PRO A 26 23.60 -1.52 -10.03
C PRO A 26 22.81 -0.91 -11.21
N ASP A 27 22.93 -1.52 -12.39
CA ASP A 27 22.33 -1.03 -13.64
C ASP A 27 20.87 -1.50 -13.85
N ALA A 28 20.19 -1.97 -12.79
CA ALA A 28 18.78 -2.33 -12.85
C ALA A 28 17.92 -1.08 -13.13
N VAL A 29 17.11 -1.11 -14.18
CA VAL A 29 16.11 -0.06 -14.41
C VAL A 29 14.92 -0.34 -13.50
N ARG A 30 14.44 0.70 -12.84
CA ARG A 30 13.39 0.59 -11.82
C ARG A 30 12.12 1.25 -12.29
N ILE A 31 11.01 0.52 -12.20
CA ILE A 31 9.68 0.98 -12.58
C ILE A 31 8.79 0.88 -11.33
N THR A 32 8.21 2.00 -10.93
CA THR A 32 7.38 2.11 -9.73
C THR A 32 6.46 3.31 -9.84
N GLY A 33 5.42 3.36 -9.00
CA GLY A 33 4.39 4.39 -9.02
C GLY A 33 3.85 4.69 -7.63
N THR A 34 2.63 5.22 -7.55
CA THR A 34 1.93 5.39 -6.26
C THR A 34 1.42 4.04 -5.75
N LYS A 35 0.93 3.97 -4.50
CA LYS A 35 0.30 2.75 -3.96
C LYS A 35 -0.83 2.20 -4.82
N ARG A 36 -1.54 3.09 -5.53
CA ARG A 36 -2.69 2.73 -6.37
C ARG A 36 -2.30 2.45 -7.82
N ASP A 37 -1.06 2.73 -8.20
CA ASP A 37 -0.53 2.35 -9.50
C ASP A 37 -0.13 0.87 -9.50
N THR A 38 -1.15 0.03 -9.63
CA THR A 38 -1.03 -1.43 -9.49
C THR A 38 -0.81 -2.16 -10.81
N LEU A 39 -0.87 -1.45 -11.95
CA LEU A 39 -0.76 -2.03 -13.30
C LEU A 39 0.62 -1.76 -13.93
N LEU A 40 1.69 -1.81 -13.12
CA LEU A 40 3.03 -1.38 -13.54
C LEU A 40 3.61 -2.22 -14.69
N LEU A 41 3.19 -3.49 -14.88
CA LEU A 41 3.64 -4.29 -16.02
C LEU A 41 3.19 -3.72 -17.37
N ALA A 42 2.10 -2.94 -17.39
CA ALA A 42 1.63 -2.26 -18.60
C ALA A 42 2.67 -1.28 -19.16
N GLN A 43 3.57 -0.76 -18.32
CA GLN A 43 4.57 0.25 -18.73
C GLN A 43 5.78 -0.36 -19.46
N VAL A 44 5.88 -1.70 -19.48
CA VAL A 44 7.08 -2.39 -19.96
C VAL A 44 6.80 -3.48 -21.00
N THR A 45 5.61 -3.51 -21.58
CA THR A 45 5.17 -4.54 -22.55
C THR A 45 5.98 -4.60 -23.85
N GLN A 46 6.90 -3.66 -24.05
CA GLN A 46 7.83 -3.58 -25.18
C GLN A 46 9.15 -4.34 -24.95
N LEU A 47 9.37 -4.90 -23.76
CA LEU A 47 10.62 -5.57 -23.43
C LEU A 47 10.74 -6.94 -24.11
N HIS A 48 11.95 -7.29 -24.53
CA HIS A 48 12.26 -8.58 -25.15
C HIS A 48 13.49 -9.20 -24.51
N GLY A 49 13.46 -10.50 -24.23
CA GLY A 49 14.62 -11.26 -23.73
C GLY A 49 15.29 -10.73 -22.46
N SER A 50 14.60 -9.91 -21.67
CA SER A 50 15.13 -9.27 -20.46
C SER A 50 14.87 -10.12 -19.22
N SER A 51 15.54 -9.80 -18.11
CA SER A 51 15.18 -10.34 -16.80
C SER A 51 14.38 -9.32 -16.01
N ILE A 52 13.28 -9.74 -15.41
CA ILE A 52 12.36 -8.89 -14.68
C ILE A 52 12.12 -9.49 -13.29
N THR A 53 12.23 -8.70 -12.24
CA THR A 53 11.74 -9.07 -10.91
C THR A 53 10.58 -8.15 -10.55
N VAL A 54 9.45 -8.75 -10.17
CA VAL A 54 8.22 -8.05 -9.84
C VAL A 54 7.93 -8.20 -8.36
N PHE A 55 7.60 -7.09 -7.69
CA PHE A 55 7.30 -7.05 -6.26
C PHE A 55 5.97 -6.36 -6.00
N ASP A 56 5.16 -6.97 -5.14
CA ASP A 56 4.06 -6.30 -4.45
C ASP A 56 2.99 -5.67 -5.37
N ILE A 57 2.78 -6.26 -6.53
CA ILE A 57 1.66 -5.93 -7.41
C ILE A 57 0.97 -7.20 -7.86
N SER A 58 -0.35 -7.26 -7.68
CA SER A 58 -1.15 -8.46 -7.99
C SER A 58 -0.89 -9.00 -9.39
N LEU A 59 -0.46 -10.27 -9.45
CA LEU A 59 -0.34 -11.03 -10.70
C LEU A 59 -1.68 -11.09 -11.43
N ASP A 60 -2.78 -11.28 -10.71
CA ASP A 60 -4.11 -11.40 -11.32
C ASP A 60 -4.49 -10.14 -12.11
N ARG A 61 -4.23 -8.97 -11.52
CA ARG A 61 -4.46 -7.67 -12.19
C ARG A 61 -3.51 -7.40 -13.35
N ASN A 62 -2.31 -7.98 -13.33
CA ASN A 62 -1.29 -7.78 -14.36
C ASN A 62 -1.18 -8.97 -15.34
N ARG A 63 -2.13 -9.91 -15.31
CA ARG A 63 -2.04 -11.21 -16.00
C ARG A 63 -1.77 -11.07 -17.50
N ASP A 64 -2.52 -10.23 -18.19
CA ASP A 64 -2.41 -10.10 -19.64
C ASP A 64 -1.03 -9.56 -20.04
N PHE A 65 -0.54 -8.55 -19.30
CA PHE A 65 0.81 -8.00 -19.49
C PHE A 65 1.90 -9.02 -19.17
N LEU A 66 1.73 -9.80 -18.10
CA LEU A 66 2.64 -10.89 -17.74
C LEU A 66 2.74 -11.92 -18.88
N LEU A 67 1.62 -12.38 -19.41
CA LEU A 67 1.59 -13.35 -20.51
C LEU A 67 2.27 -12.80 -21.77
N GLN A 68 2.02 -11.53 -22.11
CA GLN A 68 2.70 -10.86 -23.21
C GLN A 68 4.22 -10.83 -23.02
N LEU A 69 4.70 -10.44 -21.84
CA LEU A 69 6.12 -10.39 -21.53
C LEU A 69 6.77 -11.77 -21.58
N LEU A 70 6.09 -12.82 -21.09
CA LEU A 70 6.58 -14.20 -21.19
C LEU A 70 6.69 -14.67 -22.64
N HIS A 71 5.70 -14.36 -23.50
CA HIS A 71 5.77 -14.67 -24.93
C HIS A 71 6.90 -13.94 -25.65
N GLN A 72 7.31 -12.77 -25.17
CA GLN A 72 8.46 -12.01 -25.67
C GLN A 72 9.82 -12.54 -25.16
N GLY A 73 9.83 -13.69 -24.47
CA GLY A 73 11.05 -14.36 -24.02
C GLY A 73 11.67 -13.75 -22.76
N ASN A 74 10.95 -12.90 -22.03
CA ASN A 74 11.44 -12.34 -20.78
C ASN A 74 11.44 -13.39 -19.67
N ARG A 75 12.50 -13.44 -18.86
CA ARG A 75 12.57 -14.25 -17.64
C ARG A 75 12.06 -13.43 -16.47
N ILE A 76 11.03 -13.92 -15.78
CA ILE A 76 10.30 -13.16 -14.77
C ILE A 76 10.33 -13.92 -13.44
N GLU A 77 10.82 -13.25 -12.39
CA GLU A 77 10.59 -13.65 -11.01
C GLU A 77 9.51 -12.76 -10.41
N TYR A 78 8.48 -13.36 -9.83
CA TYR A 78 7.30 -12.67 -9.34
C TYR A 78 7.12 -12.97 -7.86
N ILE A 79 7.28 -11.97 -7.00
CA ILE A 79 7.22 -12.11 -5.53
C ILE A 79 6.10 -11.21 -5.03
N ASP A 80 5.06 -11.78 -4.43
CA ASP A 80 3.86 -11.04 -4.10
C ASP A 80 3.05 -11.76 -3.02
N HIS A 81 2.17 -11.04 -2.34
CA HIS A 81 1.23 -11.57 -1.35
C HIS A 81 -0.24 -11.33 -1.71
N HIS A 82 -0.52 -10.70 -2.85
CA HIS A 82 -1.89 -10.51 -3.30
C HIS A 82 -2.48 -11.80 -3.90
N TYR A 83 -3.80 -11.82 -4.05
CA TYR A 83 -4.46 -12.84 -4.85
C TYR A 83 -3.91 -12.83 -6.28
N ALA A 84 -3.57 -14.02 -6.79
CA ALA A 84 -2.96 -14.22 -8.10
C ALA A 84 -3.80 -15.09 -9.04
N GLY A 85 -4.96 -15.59 -8.60
CA GLY A 85 -5.74 -16.55 -9.37
C GLY A 85 -4.91 -17.79 -9.76
N GLU A 86 -5.17 -18.32 -10.96
CA GLU A 86 -4.34 -19.39 -11.53
C GLU A 86 -2.99 -18.81 -11.97
N ILE A 87 -1.87 -19.39 -11.53
CA ILE A 87 -0.54 -18.92 -11.95
C ILE A 87 -0.18 -19.55 -13.31
N PRO A 88 0.18 -18.75 -14.34
CA PRO A 88 0.56 -19.28 -15.64
C PRO A 88 1.72 -20.28 -15.57
N ARG A 89 1.63 -21.37 -16.34
CA ARG A 89 2.74 -22.32 -16.48
C ARG A 89 3.68 -21.85 -17.57
N SER A 90 4.89 -21.46 -17.21
CA SER A 90 5.95 -21.10 -18.15
C SER A 90 7.32 -21.42 -17.56
N PRO A 91 8.28 -21.97 -18.33
CA PRO A 91 9.65 -22.16 -17.87
C PRO A 91 10.38 -20.82 -17.65
N LEU A 92 9.83 -19.71 -18.13
CA LEU A 92 10.38 -18.36 -17.95
C LEU A 92 9.78 -17.63 -16.73
N LEU A 93 8.85 -18.25 -16.00
CA LEU A 93 8.23 -17.65 -14.81
C LEU A 93 8.63 -18.42 -13.55
N THR A 94 9.19 -17.70 -12.58
CA THR A 94 9.31 -18.15 -11.18
C THR A 94 8.35 -17.34 -10.33
N ALA A 95 7.26 -17.95 -9.86
CA ALA A 95 6.28 -17.28 -9.02
C ALA A 95 6.42 -17.72 -7.55
N ARG A 96 6.56 -16.74 -6.66
CA ARG A 96 6.68 -16.89 -5.21
C ARG A 96 5.58 -16.06 -4.56
N ILE A 97 4.36 -16.61 -4.60
CA ILE A 97 3.16 -15.89 -4.18
C ILE A 97 2.53 -16.58 -2.98
N ASP A 98 2.29 -15.82 -1.91
CA ASP A 98 1.63 -16.30 -0.69
C ASP A 98 0.48 -15.37 -0.29
N PRO A 99 -0.78 -15.73 -0.58
CA PRO A 99 -1.94 -14.86 -0.36
C PRO A 99 -2.44 -14.84 1.10
N ARG A 100 -1.70 -15.42 2.05
CA ARG A 100 -2.13 -15.45 3.45
C ARG A 100 -2.22 -14.04 4.03
N PRO A 101 -3.22 -13.76 4.87
CA PRO A 101 -3.45 -12.42 5.41
C PRO A 101 -2.40 -11.96 6.42
N ASP A 102 -1.52 -12.85 6.91
CA ASP A 102 -0.49 -12.60 7.91
C ASP A 102 0.93 -12.48 7.33
N THR A 103 1.06 -12.27 6.01
CA THR A 103 2.34 -12.00 5.34
C THR A 103 2.24 -10.82 4.36
N CYS A 104 3.39 -10.24 4.03
CA CYS A 104 3.57 -9.24 2.98
C CYS A 104 4.80 -9.58 2.13
N THR A 105 4.99 -8.90 1.00
CA THR A 105 6.07 -9.15 0.06
C THR A 105 7.43 -8.97 0.72
N ALA A 106 7.59 -7.99 1.62
CA ALA A 106 8.85 -7.74 2.31
C ALA A 106 9.24 -8.89 3.25
N LEU A 107 8.26 -9.57 3.85
CA LEU A 107 8.49 -10.78 4.65
C LEU A 107 8.85 -11.98 3.78
N LEU A 108 8.24 -12.11 2.60
CA LEU A 108 8.59 -13.15 1.63
C LEU A 108 10.04 -12.96 1.15
N VAL A 109 10.43 -11.72 0.78
CA VAL A 109 11.80 -11.41 0.39
C VAL A 109 12.78 -11.66 1.53
N ASN A 110 12.43 -11.30 2.77
CA ASN A 110 13.27 -11.57 3.93
C ASN A 110 13.63 -13.06 4.05
N ALA A 111 12.64 -13.94 3.88
CA ALA A 111 12.87 -15.38 3.88
C ALA A 111 13.78 -15.81 2.71
N LEU A 112 13.61 -15.23 1.52
CA LEU A 112 14.41 -15.55 0.34
C LEU A 112 15.89 -15.14 0.48
N VAL A 113 16.16 -14.02 1.14
CA VAL A 113 17.53 -13.55 1.39
C VAL A 113 18.12 -14.07 2.71
N GLY A 114 17.47 -15.05 3.34
CA GLY A 114 17.96 -15.70 4.55
C GLY A 114 18.00 -14.80 5.80
N GLY A 115 17.11 -13.81 5.89
CA GLY A 115 16.99 -12.94 7.06
C GLY A 115 18.00 -11.80 7.14
N LYS A 116 18.93 -11.69 6.17
CA LYS A 116 20.10 -10.78 6.23
C LYS A 116 19.73 -9.31 6.42
N TYR A 117 18.57 -8.89 5.91
CA TYR A 117 18.09 -7.50 5.95
C TYR A 117 16.74 -7.38 6.67
N GLY A 118 16.48 -8.24 7.67
CA GLY A 118 15.16 -8.38 8.28
C GLY A 118 14.58 -7.13 8.93
N LYS A 119 15.38 -6.12 9.29
CA LYS A 119 14.86 -4.84 9.79
C LYS A 119 14.07 -4.07 8.71
N TRP A 120 14.48 -4.17 7.43
CA TRP A 120 13.69 -3.64 6.31
C TRP A 120 12.37 -4.39 6.14
N ALA A 121 12.36 -5.70 6.37
CA ALA A 121 11.12 -6.47 6.38
C ALA A 121 10.17 -6.08 7.51
N VAL A 122 10.70 -5.76 8.70
CA VAL A 122 9.92 -5.19 9.81
C VAL A 122 9.29 -3.85 9.39
N CYS A 123 10.03 -2.97 8.71
CA CYS A 123 9.48 -1.71 8.18
C CYS A 123 8.36 -1.96 7.17
N GLY A 124 8.59 -2.83 6.18
CA GLY A 124 7.58 -3.20 5.19
C GLY A 124 6.30 -3.73 5.84
N ALA A 125 6.43 -4.68 6.76
CA ALA A 125 5.28 -5.26 7.48
C ALA A 125 4.50 -4.22 8.32
N PHE A 126 5.17 -3.28 8.98
CA PHE A 126 4.46 -2.18 9.66
C PHE A 126 3.77 -1.24 8.67
N GLY A 127 4.43 -0.89 7.57
CA GLY A 127 3.82 -0.08 6.51
C GLY A 127 2.57 -0.72 5.92
N ASP A 128 2.54 -2.04 5.84
CA ASP A 128 1.40 -2.84 5.40
C ASP A 128 0.36 -3.13 6.50
N ASN A 129 0.50 -2.47 7.65
CA ASN A 129 -0.39 -2.60 8.81
C ASN A 129 -0.43 -4.02 9.41
N LEU A 130 0.63 -4.82 9.20
CA LEU A 130 0.83 -6.16 9.77
C LEU A 130 1.65 -6.09 11.07
N HIS A 131 1.11 -5.41 12.08
CA HIS A 131 1.82 -5.20 13.36
C HIS A 131 2.21 -6.50 14.08
N ILE A 132 1.37 -7.55 14.02
CA ILE A 132 1.65 -8.82 14.71
C ILE A 132 2.85 -9.54 14.07
N PRO A 133 2.87 -9.80 12.74
CA PRO A 133 4.06 -10.32 12.06
C PRO A 133 5.31 -9.45 12.26
N ALA A 134 5.19 -8.13 12.15
CA ALA A 134 6.31 -7.21 12.32
C ALA A 134 6.95 -7.32 13.72
N ARG A 135 6.13 -7.34 14.78
CA ARG A 135 6.61 -7.50 16.16
C ARG A 135 7.22 -8.88 16.42
N ARG A 136 6.69 -9.93 15.79
CA ARG A 136 7.27 -11.28 15.86
C ARG A 136 8.68 -11.30 15.28
N LEU A 137 8.85 -10.79 14.06
CA LEU A 137 10.16 -10.72 13.41
C LEU A 137 11.12 -9.81 14.20
N ALA A 138 10.66 -8.68 14.70
CA ALA A 138 11.48 -7.80 15.53
C ALA A 138 12.00 -8.48 16.80
N LYS A 139 11.20 -9.35 17.42
CA LYS A 139 11.60 -10.16 18.56
C LYS A 139 12.66 -11.20 18.17
N GLU A 140 12.52 -11.84 17.01
CA GLU A 140 13.52 -12.79 16.48
C GLU A 140 14.86 -12.09 16.22
N LEU A 141 14.82 -10.83 15.79
CA LEU A 141 15.99 -9.95 15.62
C LEU A 141 16.52 -9.35 16.93
N ALA A 142 15.95 -9.72 18.08
CA ALA A 142 16.31 -9.21 19.41
C ALA A 142 16.32 -7.67 19.53
N LEU A 143 15.38 -6.99 18.85
CA LEU A 143 15.26 -5.53 18.89
C LEU A 143 14.60 -5.06 20.19
N SER A 144 15.06 -3.93 20.73
CA SER A 144 14.38 -3.23 21.83
C SER A 144 13.14 -2.49 21.34
N ASP A 145 12.21 -2.20 22.25
CA ASP A 145 10.95 -1.51 21.92
C ASP A 145 11.17 -0.15 21.24
N ASP A 146 12.19 0.61 21.65
CA ASP A 146 12.57 1.88 21.01
C ASP A 146 12.95 1.68 19.53
N ARG A 147 13.74 0.65 19.23
CA ARG A 147 14.09 0.31 17.84
C ARG A 147 12.89 -0.18 17.06
N VAL A 148 12.02 -0.97 17.67
CA VAL A 148 10.76 -1.39 17.02
C VAL A 148 9.90 -0.18 16.67
N GLN A 149 9.80 0.81 17.55
CA GLN A 149 9.05 2.03 17.30
C GLN A 149 9.65 2.85 16.13
N GLN A 150 10.98 2.95 16.05
CA GLN A 150 11.67 3.62 14.93
C GLN A 150 11.41 2.93 13.59
N LEU A 151 11.44 1.59 13.56
CA LEU A 151 11.11 0.82 12.35
C LEU A 151 9.62 0.93 11.98
N GLN A 152 8.74 0.93 12.97
CA GLN A 152 7.31 1.14 12.77
C GLN A 152 7.05 2.51 12.13
N GLU A 153 7.61 3.57 12.70
CA GLU A 153 7.48 4.92 12.16
C GLU A 153 8.02 5.01 10.72
N THR A 154 9.18 4.40 10.46
CA THR A 154 9.74 4.34 9.11
C THR A 154 8.76 3.69 8.14
N GLY A 155 8.27 2.49 8.44
CA GLY A 155 7.31 1.77 7.60
C GLY A 155 6.03 2.56 7.35
N GLU A 156 5.44 3.13 8.40
CA GLU A 156 4.20 3.89 8.32
C GLU A 156 4.37 5.18 7.49
N LEU A 157 5.48 5.90 7.63
CA LEU A 157 5.77 7.11 6.85
C LEU A 157 6.03 6.80 5.37
N LEU A 158 6.73 5.70 5.07
CA LEU A 158 6.93 5.24 3.69
C LEU A 158 5.58 4.89 3.03
N ASN A 159 4.72 4.15 3.73
CA ASN A 159 3.40 3.81 3.21
C ASN A 159 2.49 5.04 3.11
N TYR A 160 2.54 5.96 4.06
CA TYR A 160 1.80 7.23 3.97
C TYR A 160 2.21 8.04 2.74
N ASN A 161 3.52 8.14 2.45
CA ASN A 161 4.03 8.90 1.31
C ASN A 161 3.56 8.33 -0.04
N SER A 162 3.19 7.05 -0.13
CA SER A 162 2.82 6.42 -1.40
C SER A 162 1.36 6.66 -1.81
N TYR A 163 0.53 7.24 -0.93
CA TYR A 163 -0.88 7.51 -1.21
C TYR A 163 -1.09 8.77 -2.04
N GLY A 164 -1.05 8.63 -3.36
CA GLY A 164 -1.45 9.66 -4.33
C GLY A 164 -2.56 9.17 -5.26
N GLU A 165 -3.04 10.06 -6.12
CA GLU A 165 -3.57 9.67 -7.44
C GLU A 165 -2.43 9.65 -8.47
N THR A 166 -1.52 10.62 -8.35
CA THR A 166 -0.33 10.76 -9.20
C THR A 166 0.93 10.90 -8.34
N VAL A 167 2.10 10.72 -8.94
CA VAL A 167 3.40 10.92 -8.25
C VAL A 167 3.56 12.36 -7.74
N ASP A 168 2.95 13.34 -8.42
CA ASP A 168 2.97 14.74 -8.01
C ASP A 168 2.20 15.01 -6.71
N ASP A 169 1.32 14.10 -6.31
CA ASP A 169 0.66 14.18 -5.01
C ASP A 169 1.57 13.73 -3.86
N LEU A 170 2.74 13.13 -4.11
CA LEU A 170 3.58 12.57 -3.05
C LEU A 170 4.57 13.62 -2.52
N HIS A 171 4.96 13.50 -1.24
CA HIS A 171 6.01 14.37 -0.71
C HIS A 171 7.36 14.06 -1.35
N VAL A 172 7.63 12.78 -1.63
CA VAL A 172 8.84 12.32 -2.32
C VAL A 172 8.44 11.31 -3.38
N ALA A 173 8.87 11.52 -4.62
CA ALA A 173 8.64 10.55 -5.70
C ALA A 173 9.27 9.19 -5.36
N PRO A 174 8.63 8.06 -5.72
CA PRO A 174 9.02 6.73 -5.25
C PRO A 174 10.43 6.32 -5.69
N LEU A 175 10.88 6.71 -6.89
CA LEU A 175 12.25 6.46 -7.35
C LEU A 175 13.30 7.27 -6.57
N VAL A 176 12.98 8.52 -6.19
CA VAL A 176 13.86 9.35 -5.35
C VAL A 176 13.92 8.77 -3.94
N LEU A 177 12.77 8.33 -3.41
CA LEU A 177 12.68 7.69 -2.10
C LEU A 177 13.49 6.39 -2.09
N TYR A 178 13.33 5.52 -3.08
CA TYR A 178 14.13 4.30 -3.22
C TYR A 178 15.63 4.62 -3.25
N ALA A 179 16.08 5.59 -4.06
CA ALA A 179 17.49 5.93 -4.17
C ALA A 179 18.08 6.43 -2.83
N GLY A 180 17.28 7.15 -2.04
CA GLY A 180 17.66 7.59 -0.70
C GLY A 180 17.69 6.45 0.32
N LEU A 181 16.75 5.51 0.25
CA LEU A 181 16.74 4.30 1.09
C LEU A 181 17.94 3.40 0.77
N ALA A 182 18.27 3.25 -0.51
CA ALA A 182 19.38 2.42 -1.00
C ALA A 182 20.78 2.89 -0.59
N GLN A 183 20.90 4.06 0.07
CA GLN A 183 22.15 4.49 0.70
C GLN A 183 22.41 3.82 2.06
N PHE A 184 21.43 3.06 2.59
CA PHE A 184 21.48 2.49 3.93
C PHE A 184 21.18 0.99 3.91
N ASP A 185 22.13 0.21 4.43
CA ASP A 185 21.93 -1.23 4.65
C ASP A 185 20.95 -1.47 5.80
N ASP A 186 20.93 -0.59 6.80
CA ASP A 186 20.10 -0.66 8.00
C ASP A 186 19.06 0.49 8.05
N PRO A 187 17.76 0.20 8.19
CA PRO A 187 16.74 1.23 8.32
C PRO A 187 16.88 2.10 9.58
N LEU A 188 17.58 1.63 10.62
CA LEU A 188 17.86 2.46 11.80
C LEU A 188 18.87 3.57 11.49
N ASP A 189 19.79 3.33 10.57
CA ASP A 189 20.71 4.37 10.09
C ASP A 189 19.97 5.36 9.18
N PHE A 190 19.09 4.86 8.30
CA PHE A 190 18.17 5.73 7.54
C PHE A 190 17.35 6.61 8.49
N PHE A 191 16.81 6.05 9.56
CA PHE A 191 16.03 6.78 10.55
C PHE A 191 16.82 7.91 11.20
N ALA A 192 18.07 7.64 11.57
CA ALA A 192 18.92 8.60 12.27
C ALA A 192 19.51 9.69 11.36
N GLN A 193 19.82 9.35 10.10
CA GLN A 193 20.72 10.17 9.27
C GLN A 193 20.05 10.73 8.01
N SER A 194 18.97 10.13 7.52
CA SER A 194 18.37 10.53 6.25
C SER A 194 17.64 11.87 6.35
N PRO A 195 17.85 12.80 5.40
CA PRO A 195 17.06 14.03 5.31
C PRO A 195 15.62 13.77 4.83
N LEU A 196 15.33 12.58 4.28
CA LEU A 196 13.99 12.24 3.81
C LEU A 196 13.02 12.03 4.98
N LEU A 197 13.47 11.43 6.08
CA LEU A 197 12.57 11.10 7.19
C LEU A 197 11.97 12.35 7.86
N PRO A 198 12.75 13.40 8.22
CA PRO A 198 12.18 14.66 8.71
C PRO A 198 11.18 15.30 7.74
N ARG A 199 11.46 15.26 6.43
CA ARG A 199 10.53 15.76 5.40
C ARG A 199 9.21 14.99 5.40
N LEU A 200 9.26 13.67 5.44
CA LEU A 200 8.06 12.82 5.51
C LEU A 200 7.27 13.07 6.79
N ARG A 201 7.96 13.17 7.93
CA ARG A 201 7.35 13.44 9.25
C ARG A 201 6.65 14.81 9.28
N GLN A 202 7.29 15.85 8.74
CA GLN A 202 6.70 17.18 8.63
C GLN A 202 5.46 17.18 7.72
N GLY A 203 5.58 16.53 6.56
CA GLY A 203 4.47 16.40 5.62
C GLY A 203 3.28 15.65 6.21
N PHE A 204 3.55 14.54 6.92
CA PHE A 204 2.55 13.76 7.64
C PHE A 204 1.82 14.60 8.67
N GLN A 205 2.54 15.33 9.52
CA GLN A 205 1.94 16.14 10.57
C GLN A 205 1.07 17.26 9.97
N ALA A 206 1.57 17.96 8.95
CA ALA A 206 0.82 19.03 8.28
C ALA A 206 -0.48 18.52 7.66
N ASP A 207 -0.44 17.38 6.97
CA ASP A 207 -1.64 16.77 6.38
C ASP A 207 -2.63 16.30 7.46
N LEU A 208 -2.13 15.72 8.56
CA LEU A 208 -2.95 15.28 9.67
C LEU A 208 -3.63 16.46 10.38
N ASP A 209 -2.93 17.57 10.57
CA ASP A 209 -3.49 18.78 11.17
C ASP A 209 -4.65 19.34 10.32
N LEU A 210 -4.51 19.32 8.99
CA LEU A 210 -5.60 19.69 8.06
C LEU A 210 -6.77 18.71 8.16
N ALA A 211 -6.49 17.40 8.16
CA ALA A 211 -7.52 16.37 8.25
C ALA A 211 -8.34 16.46 9.55
N LEU A 212 -7.69 16.77 10.67
CA LEU A 212 -8.36 16.92 11.97
C LEU A 212 -9.27 18.15 12.07
N GLN A 213 -9.12 19.12 11.17
CA GLN A 213 -10.04 20.26 11.05
C GLN A 213 -11.32 19.92 10.27
N ILE A 214 -11.34 18.81 9.53
CA ILE A 214 -12.52 18.37 8.79
C ILE A 214 -13.61 17.93 9.77
N LYS A 215 -14.74 18.62 9.70
CA LYS A 215 -15.92 18.30 10.51
C LYS A 215 -16.62 17.07 9.96
N GLU A 216 -17.18 16.30 10.87
CA GLU A 216 -18.09 15.21 10.55
C GLU A 216 -19.32 15.76 9.81
N HIS A 217 -19.69 15.11 8.72
CA HIS A 217 -20.95 15.32 8.04
C HIS A 217 -22.04 14.60 8.83
N GLY A 218 -22.82 15.40 9.58
CA GLY A 218 -23.85 14.91 10.47
C GLY A 218 -24.93 14.14 9.72
N LEU A 219 -24.95 12.83 9.91
CA LEU A 219 -26.06 11.96 9.52
C LEU A 219 -26.78 11.46 10.79
N PRO A 220 -28.07 11.10 10.69
CA PRO A 220 -28.75 10.42 11.78
C PRO A 220 -28.05 9.10 12.14
N GLY A 221 -27.95 8.79 13.44
CA GLY A 221 -27.39 7.53 13.93
C GLY A 221 -25.96 7.64 14.47
N LYS A 222 -25.29 6.48 14.62
CA LYS A 222 -23.95 6.38 15.22
C LYS A 222 -22.81 6.48 14.21
N ASN A 223 -23.06 6.19 12.95
CA ASN A 223 -22.05 6.10 11.89
C ASN A 223 -21.61 7.48 11.43
N ARG A 224 -20.32 7.61 11.09
CA ARG A 224 -19.67 8.90 10.83
C ARG A 224 -19.27 9.02 9.37
N VAL A 225 -19.54 10.18 8.77
CA VAL A 225 -19.16 10.48 7.38
C VAL A 225 -18.30 11.72 7.33
N TYR A 226 -17.29 11.73 6.48
CA TYR A 226 -16.39 12.87 6.30
C TYR A 226 -16.19 13.14 4.83
N PHE A 227 -16.16 14.43 4.46
CA PHE A 227 -15.88 14.87 3.10
C PHE A 227 -14.52 15.55 3.06
N PHE A 228 -13.62 14.95 2.29
CA PHE A 228 -12.30 15.46 2.01
C PHE A 228 -12.29 16.19 0.67
N PRO A 229 -11.55 17.30 0.56
CA PRO A 229 -11.42 18.03 -0.69
C PRO A 229 -10.58 17.24 -1.69
N ASP A 230 -10.67 17.61 -2.97
CA ASP A 230 -9.72 17.17 -3.98
C ASP A 230 -8.35 17.86 -3.75
N ALA A 231 -7.55 17.30 -2.85
CA ALA A 231 -6.23 17.81 -2.52
C ALA A 231 -5.24 16.68 -2.23
N ALA A 232 -3.97 16.89 -2.59
CA ALA A 232 -2.90 15.91 -2.37
C ALA A 232 -2.80 15.46 -0.90
N TRP A 233 -2.87 16.40 0.06
CA TRP A 233 -2.82 16.10 1.49
C TRP A 233 -3.94 15.15 1.92
N ALA A 234 -5.15 15.36 1.38
CA ALA A 234 -6.33 14.60 1.72
C ALA A 234 -6.19 13.15 1.24
N ARG A 235 -5.67 12.96 0.03
CA ARG A 235 -5.39 11.64 -0.55
C ARG A 235 -4.36 10.87 0.26
N ARG A 236 -3.27 11.54 0.69
CA ARG A 236 -2.18 10.92 1.46
C ARG A 236 -2.63 10.45 2.83
N VAL A 237 -3.33 11.31 3.58
CA VAL A 237 -3.68 11.04 4.99
C VAL A 237 -4.98 10.24 5.17
N SER A 238 -5.75 10.03 4.10
CA SER A 238 -7.08 9.37 4.14
C SER A 238 -7.11 8.08 4.97
N GLY A 239 -6.16 7.18 4.74
CA GLY A 239 -6.10 5.89 5.44
C GLY A 239 -5.85 6.04 6.94
N VAL A 240 -4.92 6.92 7.30
CA VAL A 240 -4.55 7.22 8.69
C VAL A 240 -5.70 7.89 9.42
N PHE A 241 -6.34 8.87 8.80
CA PHE A 241 -7.51 9.52 9.35
C PHE A 241 -8.65 8.53 9.60
N ALA A 242 -8.98 7.69 8.61
CA ALA A 242 -10.04 6.68 8.73
C ALA A 242 -9.77 5.70 9.88
N ASN A 243 -8.54 5.18 9.99
CA ASN A 243 -8.16 4.27 11.07
C ASN A 243 -8.27 4.94 12.44
N ARG A 244 -7.81 6.20 12.57
CA ARG A 244 -7.94 6.96 13.82
C ARG A 244 -9.41 7.13 14.22
N LYS A 245 -10.28 7.47 13.27
CA LYS A 245 -11.72 7.62 13.55
C LYS A 245 -12.38 6.31 13.97
N SER A 246 -12.02 5.20 13.33
CA SER A 246 -12.43 3.85 13.75
C SER A 246 -12.08 3.56 15.21
N THR A 247 -10.87 3.93 15.67
CA THR A 247 -10.48 3.75 17.07
C THR A 247 -11.21 4.71 18.02
N GLU A 248 -11.43 5.96 17.62
CA GLU A 248 -12.17 6.95 18.43
C GLU A 248 -13.62 6.51 18.71
N LYS A 249 -14.25 5.78 17.79
CA LYS A 249 -15.63 5.28 17.94
C LYS A 249 -15.78 3.86 17.40
N ALA A 250 -15.32 2.88 18.19
CA ALA A 250 -15.21 1.47 17.78
C ALA A 250 -16.53 0.79 17.40
N ASP A 251 -17.68 1.28 17.88
CA ASP A 251 -19.02 0.75 17.64
C ASP A 251 -19.70 1.33 16.38
N ALA A 252 -19.06 2.30 15.72
CA ALA A 252 -19.57 2.99 14.54
C ALA A 252 -18.80 2.63 13.27
N ALA A 253 -19.52 2.57 12.15
CA ALA A 253 -18.93 2.55 10.84
C ALA A 253 -18.48 3.96 10.42
N HIS A 254 -17.47 4.03 9.56
CA HIS A 254 -16.90 5.28 9.07
C HIS A 254 -16.82 5.27 7.55
N ALA A 255 -17.32 6.33 6.91
CA ALA A 255 -17.13 6.57 5.49
C ALA A 255 -16.34 7.87 5.26
N LEU A 256 -15.25 7.78 4.52
CA LEU A 256 -14.48 8.92 4.06
C LEU A 256 -14.72 9.10 2.57
N VAL A 257 -15.34 10.21 2.19
CA VAL A 257 -15.68 10.56 0.82
C VAL A 257 -14.70 11.62 0.33
N THR A 258 -14.04 11.37 -0.80
CA THR A 258 -13.06 12.29 -1.41
C THR A 258 -13.43 12.49 -2.86
N SER A 259 -13.38 13.73 -3.35
CA SER A 259 -13.61 14.01 -4.77
C SER A 259 -12.40 13.57 -5.61
N ASN A 260 -12.64 12.84 -6.70
CA ASN A 260 -11.65 12.54 -7.72
C ASN A 260 -11.59 13.70 -8.73
N ARG A 261 -10.49 13.81 -9.50
CA ARG A 261 -10.31 14.87 -10.51
C ARG A 261 -11.34 14.82 -11.64
N ASP A 262 -11.87 13.63 -11.93
CA ASP A 262 -12.92 13.41 -12.94
C ASP A 262 -14.33 13.77 -12.44
N GLY A 263 -14.45 14.27 -11.19
CA GLY A 263 -15.72 14.64 -10.56
C GLY A 263 -16.46 13.47 -9.90
N SER A 264 -15.97 12.23 -10.03
CA SER A 264 -16.53 11.08 -9.30
C SER A 264 -16.12 11.11 -7.82
N TRP A 265 -16.80 10.32 -6.98
CA TRP A 265 -16.44 10.15 -5.57
C TRP A 265 -15.60 8.91 -5.36
N ARG A 266 -14.52 9.06 -4.61
CA ARG A 266 -13.82 7.95 -3.96
C ARG A 266 -14.34 7.80 -2.55
N ILE A 267 -14.68 6.57 -2.17
CA ILE A 267 -15.18 6.28 -0.82
C ILE A 267 -14.31 5.21 -0.17
N SER A 268 -13.83 5.49 1.04
CA SER A 268 -13.19 4.51 1.91
C SER A 268 -14.10 4.22 3.09
N VAL A 269 -14.42 2.95 3.30
CA VAL A 269 -15.26 2.47 4.40
C VAL A 269 -14.40 1.73 5.42
N ARG A 270 -14.69 1.97 6.70
CA ARG A 270 -14.30 1.11 7.81
C ARG A 270 -15.56 0.63 8.51
N ALA A 271 -15.70 -0.69 8.63
CA ALA A 271 -16.75 -1.28 9.45
C ALA A 271 -16.50 -0.94 10.94
N PRO A 272 -17.50 -1.07 11.83
CA PRO A 272 -17.30 -1.00 13.27
C PRO A 272 -16.21 -1.99 13.69
N LEU A 273 -15.25 -1.55 14.51
CA LEU A 273 -14.14 -2.41 14.95
C LEU A 273 -14.63 -3.60 15.78
N CYS A 274 -15.75 -3.46 16.50
CA CYS A 274 -16.32 -4.55 17.30
C CYS A 274 -17.03 -5.64 16.47
N ASP A 275 -17.34 -5.39 15.20
CA ASP A 275 -18.14 -6.29 14.34
C ASP A 275 -17.38 -6.69 13.04
N CYS A 276 -16.49 -5.82 12.54
CA CYS A 276 -15.54 -6.05 11.44
C CYS A 276 -16.11 -6.73 10.19
N ARG A 277 -17.38 -6.46 9.84
CA ARG A 277 -18.09 -7.13 8.75
C ARG A 277 -18.68 -6.19 7.69
N ASP A 278 -19.00 -6.79 6.55
CA ASP A 278 -19.87 -6.26 5.49
C ASP A 278 -19.42 -4.97 4.78
N ALA A 279 -18.20 -4.48 5.01
CA ALA A 279 -17.71 -3.30 4.28
C ALA A 279 -17.58 -3.59 2.78
N ASP A 280 -17.08 -4.79 2.43
CA ASP A 280 -16.98 -5.24 1.05
C ASP A 280 -18.36 -5.56 0.47
N THR A 281 -19.26 -6.18 1.24
CA THR A 281 -20.66 -6.40 0.86
C THR A 281 -21.34 -5.08 0.46
N LEU A 282 -21.16 -4.02 1.26
CA LEU A 282 -21.65 -2.68 0.94
C LEU A 282 -21.02 -2.14 -0.35
N CYS A 283 -19.68 -2.12 -0.41
CA CYS A 283 -18.99 -1.47 -1.52
C CYS A 283 -19.26 -2.16 -2.86
N ARG A 284 -19.36 -3.50 -2.90
CA ARG A 284 -19.64 -4.29 -4.12
C ARG A 284 -21.00 -4.01 -4.75
N LYS A 285 -21.92 -3.34 -4.05
CA LYS A 285 -23.18 -2.85 -4.63
C LYS A 285 -22.99 -1.69 -5.61
N PHE A 286 -21.84 -1.03 -5.56
CA PHE A 286 -21.52 0.15 -6.34
C PHE A 286 -20.43 -0.15 -7.37
N PRO A 287 -20.42 0.55 -8.53
CA PRO A 287 -19.40 0.38 -9.56
C PRO A 287 -18.00 0.57 -8.98
N THR A 288 -17.03 -0.26 -9.38
CA THR A 288 -15.63 -0.20 -8.89
C THR A 288 -15.45 -0.45 -7.38
N GLY A 289 -16.47 -0.98 -6.72
CA GLY A 289 -16.44 -1.29 -5.30
C GLY A 289 -15.83 -2.66 -4.97
N GLY A 290 -15.05 -2.71 -3.90
CA GLY A 290 -14.42 -3.94 -3.43
C GLY A 290 -13.66 -3.74 -2.12
N GLY A 291 -12.99 -4.79 -1.64
CA GLY A 291 -12.20 -4.76 -0.42
C GLY A 291 -12.41 -5.99 0.46
N ARG A 292 -12.21 -5.83 1.77
CA ARG A 292 -12.35 -6.86 2.80
C ARG A 292 -13.46 -6.49 3.78
N ALA A 293 -13.95 -7.45 4.55
CA ALA A 293 -15.06 -7.30 5.48
C ALA A 293 -14.93 -6.10 6.45
N GLY A 294 -13.74 -5.84 6.99
CA GLY A 294 -13.50 -4.70 7.90
C GLY A 294 -13.13 -3.38 7.22
N ALA A 295 -12.67 -3.41 5.97
CA ALA A 295 -12.18 -2.24 5.25
C ALA A 295 -12.35 -2.42 3.74
N ALA A 296 -13.13 -1.54 3.13
CA ALA A 296 -13.46 -1.61 1.71
C ALA A 296 -13.56 -0.20 1.11
N GLY A 297 -13.78 -0.10 -0.18
CA GLY A 297 -13.98 1.18 -0.83
C GLY A 297 -14.55 1.10 -2.23
N VAL A 298 -14.90 2.26 -2.74
CA VAL A 298 -15.36 2.51 -4.10
C VAL A 298 -14.38 3.48 -4.75
N THR A 299 -13.84 3.11 -5.90
CA THR A 299 -12.75 3.88 -6.54
C THR A 299 -13.29 5.11 -7.28
N SER A 300 -14.38 4.91 -8.03
CA SER A 300 -15.10 5.91 -8.80
C SER A 300 -16.60 5.64 -8.68
N LEU A 301 -17.26 6.38 -7.79
CA LEU A 301 -18.70 6.40 -7.63
C LEU A 301 -19.27 7.58 -8.43
N PRO A 302 -20.22 7.36 -9.35
CA PRO A 302 -20.93 8.44 -10.04
C PRO A 302 -21.57 9.42 -9.04
N HIS A 303 -21.57 10.71 -9.38
CA HIS A 303 -21.99 11.77 -8.46
C HIS A 303 -23.43 11.57 -7.95
N GLU A 304 -24.32 11.15 -8.84
CA GLU A 304 -25.73 10.86 -8.59
C GLU A 304 -25.99 9.68 -7.65
N MET A 305 -24.99 8.80 -7.45
CA MET A 305 -25.12 7.63 -6.59
C MET A 305 -24.74 7.88 -5.13
N LEU A 306 -24.24 9.08 -4.79
CA LEU A 306 -23.76 9.39 -3.44
C LEU A 306 -24.85 9.22 -2.37
N ASP A 307 -26.05 9.75 -2.61
CA ASP A 307 -27.15 9.65 -1.64
C ASP A 307 -27.61 8.20 -1.43
N SER A 308 -27.63 7.41 -2.52
CA SER A 308 -27.91 5.98 -2.44
C SER A 308 -26.83 5.26 -1.64
N PHE A 309 -25.55 5.61 -1.83
CA PHE A 309 -24.45 5.06 -1.04
C PHE A 309 -24.61 5.37 0.44
N LEU A 310 -24.84 6.63 0.81
CA LEU A 310 -24.98 7.04 2.20
C LEU A 310 -26.18 6.37 2.89
N THR A 311 -27.28 6.19 2.15
CA THR A 311 -28.47 5.47 2.64
C THR A 311 -28.15 4.00 2.93
N ASP A 312 -27.49 3.31 2.00
CA ASP A 312 -27.13 1.91 2.16
C ASP A 312 -26.06 1.71 3.24
N PHE A 313 -25.11 2.64 3.35
CA PHE A 313 -24.11 2.68 4.41
C PHE A 313 -24.77 2.80 5.80
N GLN A 314 -25.70 3.74 5.97
CA GLN A 314 -26.41 3.87 7.23
C GLN A 314 -27.21 2.62 7.55
N ARG A 315 -27.99 2.10 6.60
CA ARG A 315 -28.82 0.89 6.78
C ARG A 315 -27.99 -0.34 7.17
N MET A 316 -26.81 -0.51 6.58
CA MET A 316 -25.93 -1.66 6.84
C MET A 316 -25.47 -1.71 8.30
N TYR A 317 -25.26 -0.55 8.91
CA TYR A 317 -24.62 -0.41 10.22
C TYR A 317 -25.49 0.32 11.26
N GLN A 318 -26.81 0.19 11.17
CA GLN A 318 -27.73 0.67 12.20
C GLN A 318 -27.46 0.00 13.55
#